data_AF-A0A5A8AKW7-F1
#
_entry.id   AF-A0A5A8AKW7-F1
#
_cell.length_a   1.000
_cell.length_b   1.000
_cell.length_c   1.000
_cell.angle_alpha   90.00
_cell.angle_beta   90.00
_cell.angle_gamma   90.00
#
_symmetry.space_group_name_H-M   'P 1'
#
loop_
_entity.id
_entity.type
_entity.pdbx_description
1 polymer ?
#
loop_
_entity_poly.entity_id
_entity_poly.type
_entity_poly.pdbx_seq_one_letter_code
_entity_poly.pdbx_strand_id
1 'polypeptide(L)'
;MDWNNESLKPLSFNKGNEELKPLNFDDDDALRPLSFDDKKETADDHFVPIAKGNVSEIKNKDSNFVFFFGTASSGKSVILATMLYYLRSTAGVIRPKIGTPNTAEAESLLYDFFENISKGILPAGTVKDQVTRLDLVFEPNNKSKKVNPINLTFLETSGENHNEIRRGGNYHSSIETYLSAHLPLTFIIVTSYESAHKDDILINTFLNKLEKYEKRLRSVNIILVISKWDKSGRTEVEDSTQLDEFVRERLPMTSTAMDTYSLAKTFYTVGELNEDTNRVTLLNLDRAKKLSEWLYESISGYPLYYEGTFWERIKFSFTN
;
A
#
# COMPACT_ATOMS: atom_id res chain seq x y z
N MET A 1 35.71 4.62 -39.21
CA MET A 1 36.26 3.74 -38.15
C MET A 1 35.19 2.69 -37.90
N ASP A 2 35.20 1.67 -38.74
CA ASP A 2 34.24 0.56 -38.71
C ASP A 2 34.74 -0.49 -37.74
N TRP A 3 33.91 -0.83 -36.76
CA TRP A 3 34.19 -1.86 -35.76
C TRP A 3 33.61 -3.19 -36.22
N ASN A 4 34.49 -4.18 -36.23
CA ASN A 4 34.30 -5.52 -36.75
C ASN A 4 33.21 -6.31 -36.01
N ASN A 5 32.51 -7.09 -36.82
CA ASN A 5 31.51 -8.09 -36.49
C ASN A 5 32.22 -9.41 -36.08
N GLU A 6 32.16 -9.80 -34.81
CA GLU A 6 32.59 -11.14 -34.36
C GLU A 6 31.39 -11.98 -33.91
N SER A 7 31.17 -13.09 -34.63
CA SER A 7 30.16 -14.10 -34.37
C SER A 7 30.55 -15.00 -33.19
N LEU A 8 29.67 -15.12 -32.19
CA LEU A 8 29.82 -16.04 -31.06
C LEU A 8 29.65 -17.51 -31.48
N LYS A 9 30.64 -18.35 -31.14
CA LYS A 9 30.59 -19.82 -31.32
C LYS A 9 29.84 -20.50 -30.16
N PRO A 10 29.02 -21.54 -30.41
CA PRO A 10 28.36 -22.30 -29.35
C PRO A 10 29.31 -23.25 -28.62
N LEU A 11 29.15 -23.35 -27.30
CA LEU A 11 29.84 -24.28 -26.42
C LEU A 11 29.29 -25.72 -26.62
N SER A 12 30.17 -26.63 -27.04
CA SER A 12 29.91 -28.06 -27.13
C SER A 12 30.21 -28.76 -25.79
N PHE A 13 29.26 -29.51 -25.25
CA PHE A 13 29.48 -30.38 -24.09
C PHE A 13 30.08 -31.72 -24.54
N ASN A 14 31.31 -32.00 -24.08
CA ASN A 14 31.94 -33.30 -24.23
C ASN A 14 31.27 -34.34 -23.31
N LYS A 15 30.71 -35.40 -23.91
CA LYS A 15 30.35 -36.65 -23.22
C LYS A 15 31.63 -37.43 -22.91
N GLY A 16 32.05 -37.41 -21.64
CA GLY A 16 33.04 -38.32 -21.09
C GLY A 16 32.41 -39.17 -19.99
N ASN A 17 32.38 -40.49 -20.20
CA ASN A 17 31.99 -41.49 -19.21
C ASN A 17 33.03 -41.52 -18.07
N GLU A 18 32.62 -41.15 -16.86
CA GLU A 18 33.26 -41.61 -15.62
C GLU A 18 32.16 -42.01 -14.63
N GLU A 19 32.05 -43.31 -14.37
CA GLU A 19 31.21 -43.88 -13.31
C GLU A 19 31.79 -43.49 -11.95
N LEU A 20 31.11 -42.57 -11.25
CA LEU A 20 31.43 -42.24 -9.87
C LEU A 20 30.82 -43.30 -8.94
N LYS A 21 31.70 -44.08 -8.29
CA LYS A 21 31.33 -44.99 -7.19
C LYS A 21 30.82 -44.19 -5.98
N PRO A 22 29.75 -44.62 -5.30
CA PRO A 22 29.27 -43.95 -4.11
C PRO A 22 30.20 -44.22 -2.91
N LEU A 23 30.41 -43.19 -2.09
CA LEU A 23 31.12 -43.25 -0.81
C LEU A 23 30.31 -44.07 0.20
N ASN A 24 30.93 -45.12 0.75
CA ASN A 24 30.46 -45.85 1.92
C ASN A 24 30.72 -45.02 3.19
N PHE A 25 29.69 -44.83 4.00
CA PHE A 25 29.81 -44.46 5.41
C PHE A 25 29.06 -45.52 6.23
N ASP A 26 29.81 -46.42 6.86
CA ASP A 26 29.34 -47.18 8.01
C ASP A 26 29.93 -46.49 9.24
N ASP A 27 29.07 -45.86 10.06
CA ASP A 27 29.03 -46.11 11.49
C ASP A 27 27.84 -45.37 12.13
N ASP A 28 27.21 -46.10 13.04
CA ASP A 28 26.01 -45.81 13.81
C ASP A 28 25.94 -44.41 14.44
N ASP A 29 25.05 -43.59 13.92
CA ASP A 29 24.25 -42.67 14.73
C ASP A 29 22.86 -42.55 14.09
N ALA A 30 21.90 -43.28 14.66
CA ALA A 30 20.51 -43.29 14.22
C ALA A 30 19.87 -41.91 14.39
N LEU A 31 20.05 -41.04 13.39
CA LEU A 31 19.29 -39.81 13.23
C LEU A 31 17.83 -40.19 12.99
N ARG A 32 17.01 -40.00 14.03
CA ARG A 32 15.56 -40.08 13.93
C ARG A 32 15.10 -39.07 12.87
N PRO A 33 14.32 -39.48 11.86
CA PRO A 33 13.74 -38.51 10.95
C PRO A 33 12.81 -37.62 11.77
N LEU A 34 13.05 -36.30 11.72
CA LEU A 34 12.05 -35.31 12.08
C LEU A 34 10.83 -35.60 11.19
N SER A 35 9.79 -36.17 11.79
CA SER A 35 8.47 -36.25 11.21
C SER A 35 7.97 -34.83 11.02
N PHE A 36 8.25 -34.25 9.87
CA PHE A 36 7.45 -33.16 9.35
C PHE A 36 6.14 -33.79 8.91
N ASP A 37 5.13 -33.69 9.78
CA ASP A 37 3.76 -33.94 9.37
C ASP A 37 3.46 -33.08 8.16
N ASP A 38 3.05 -33.77 7.11
CA ASP A 38 2.70 -33.27 5.81
C ASP A 38 1.62 -32.17 5.86
N LYS A 39 1.92 -31.09 5.14
CA LYS A 39 1.01 -30.29 4.31
C LYS A 39 -0.12 -29.52 5.00
N LYS A 40 0.23 -28.29 5.38
CA LYS A 40 -0.52 -27.12 4.91
C LYS A 40 0.34 -26.33 3.93
N GLU A 41 0.26 -26.71 2.66
CA GLU A 41 0.57 -25.80 1.56
C GLU A 41 -0.43 -24.63 1.55
N THR A 42 0.03 -23.50 1.01
CA THR A 42 -0.61 -22.18 0.85
C THR A 42 -0.64 -21.27 2.09
N ALA A 43 0.53 -20.85 2.56
CA ALA A 43 0.68 -19.50 3.09
C ALA A 43 1.18 -18.64 1.92
N ASP A 44 0.31 -17.77 1.38
CA ASP A 44 0.65 -16.87 0.28
C ASP A 44 1.79 -15.92 0.70
N ASP A 45 2.83 -15.81 -0.13
CA ASP A 45 4.04 -14.99 0.07
C ASP A 45 3.80 -13.46 0.02
N HIS A 46 2.54 -13.00 -0.02
CA HIS A 46 2.18 -11.59 -0.21
C HIS A 46 2.08 -10.78 1.09
N PHE A 47 2.70 -11.26 2.17
CA PHE A 47 2.49 -10.70 3.50
C PHE A 47 3.79 -10.32 4.20
N VAL A 48 3.78 -9.13 4.79
CA VAL A 48 4.85 -8.65 5.66
C VAL A 48 4.34 -8.63 7.11
N PRO A 49 4.61 -9.68 7.92
CA PRO A 49 4.15 -9.75 9.29
C PRO A 49 4.68 -8.59 10.10
N ILE A 50 3.87 -8.10 11.06
CA ILE A 50 4.44 -7.34 12.16
C ILE A 50 5.39 -8.31 12.88
N ALA A 51 6.71 -8.12 12.75
CA ALA A 51 7.67 -8.77 13.63
C ALA A 51 7.16 -8.61 15.06
N LYS A 52 7.32 -9.60 15.95
CA LYS A 52 6.95 -9.49 17.38
C LYS A 52 7.82 -8.42 18.07
N GLY A 53 7.63 -7.17 17.68
CA GLY A 53 8.34 -5.98 18.11
C GLY A 53 7.60 -5.42 19.32
N ASN A 54 8.33 -5.30 20.41
CA ASN A 54 7.83 -4.71 21.65
C ASN A 54 7.30 -3.29 21.37
N VAL A 55 6.29 -2.86 22.13
CA VAL A 55 5.67 -1.51 22.12
C VAL A 55 6.70 -0.36 22.16
N SER A 56 7.94 -0.63 22.58
CA SER A 56 9.10 0.27 22.50
C SER A 56 9.54 0.64 21.07
N GLU A 57 9.31 -0.20 20.06
CA GLU A 57 9.67 0.08 18.66
C GLU A 57 8.78 1.13 18.00
N ILE A 58 7.56 1.32 18.51
CA ILE A 58 6.59 2.29 17.96
C ILE A 58 6.94 3.71 18.42
N LYS A 59 7.60 3.88 19.57
CA LYS A 59 7.95 5.18 20.15
C LYS A 59 9.11 5.91 19.47
N ASN A 60 9.82 5.26 18.55
CA ASN A 60 11.11 5.76 18.04
C ASN A 60 11.20 5.78 16.50
N LYS A 61 10.08 6.05 15.81
CA LYS A 61 10.06 6.06 14.33
C LYS A 61 9.73 7.44 13.79
N ASP A 62 10.78 8.10 13.30
CA ASP A 62 10.71 9.16 12.28
C ASP A 62 10.08 8.58 11.00
N SER A 63 8.75 8.51 10.97
CA SER A 63 7.94 7.98 9.87
C SER A 63 6.52 8.53 9.95
N ASN A 64 5.90 8.75 8.78
CA ASN A 64 4.49 9.11 8.66
C ASN A 64 3.67 7.84 8.45
N PHE A 65 2.77 7.53 9.38
CA PHE A 65 2.00 6.31 9.36
C PHE A 65 0.74 6.49 8.52
N VAL A 66 0.52 5.62 7.55
CA VAL A 66 -0.63 5.67 6.64
C VAL A 66 -1.47 4.42 6.87
N PHE A 67 -2.64 4.59 7.48
CA PHE A 67 -3.53 3.51 7.85
C PHE A 67 -4.66 3.34 6.82
N PHE A 68 -4.72 2.17 6.20
CA PHE A 68 -5.81 1.80 5.30
C PHE A 68 -6.93 1.12 6.07
N PHE A 69 -8.11 1.75 6.09
CA PHE A 69 -9.31 1.24 6.76
C PHE A 69 -10.38 0.86 5.73
N GLY A 70 -11.08 -0.25 5.91
CA GLY A 70 -12.21 -0.62 5.06
C GLY A 70 -12.48 -2.11 5.00
N THR A 71 -13.68 -2.52 4.63
CA THR A 71 -14.11 -3.94 4.60
C THR A 71 -13.28 -4.80 3.65
N ALA A 72 -13.41 -6.13 3.80
CA ALA A 72 -12.76 -7.08 2.90
C ALA A 72 -13.21 -6.79 1.46
N SER A 73 -12.29 -6.92 0.51
CA SER A 73 -12.55 -6.63 -0.91
C SER A 73 -12.90 -5.17 -1.23
N SER A 74 -12.76 -4.23 -0.29
CA SER A 74 -12.98 -2.79 -0.58
C SER A 74 -11.94 -2.19 -1.53
N GLY A 75 -10.83 -2.88 -1.82
CA GLY A 75 -9.81 -2.44 -2.78
C GLY A 75 -8.57 -1.78 -2.17
N LYS A 76 -8.38 -1.88 -0.85
CA LYS A 76 -7.22 -1.32 -0.13
C LYS A 76 -5.88 -1.74 -0.73
N SER A 77 -5.64 -3.04 -0.87
CA SER A 77 -4.37 -3.60 -1.36
C SER A 77 -4.08 -3.14 -2.79
N VAL A 78 -5.12 -3.09 -3.61
CA VAL A 78 -5.04 -2.62 -4.99
C VAL A 78 -4.66 -1.14 -5.03
N ILE A 79 -5.34 -0.28 -4.27
CA ILE A 79 -5.02 1.16 -4.16
C ILE A 79 -3.58 1.37 -3.67
N LEU A 80 -3.16 0.63 -2.64
CA LEU A 80 -1.79 0.70 -2.13
C LEU A 80 -0.78 0.31 -3.22
N ALA A 81 -0.95 -0.84 -3.87
CA ALA A 81 -0.05 -1.31 -4.91
C ALA A 81 0.05 -0.32 -6.09
N THR A 82 -1.07 0.21 -6.58
CA THR A 82 -1.06 1.17 -7.70
C THR A 82 -0.51 2.53 -7.30
N MET A 83 -0.70 2.99 -6.06
CA MET A 83 -0.04 4.19 -5.52
C MET A 83 1.49 3.99 -5.50
N LEU A 84 1.96 2.88 -4.92
CA LEU A 84 3.38 2.56 -4.85
C LEU A 84 3.99 2.43 -6.25
N TYR A 85 3.26 1.80 -7.18
CA TYR A 85 3.67 1.68 -8.58
C TYR A 85 3.81 3.06 -9.24
N TYR A 86 2.82 3.94 -9.12
CA TYR A 86 2.91 5.32 -9.63
C TYR A 86 4.09 6.10 -9.02
N LEU A 87 4.26 6.02 -7.71
CA LEU A 87 5.35 6.70 -7.00
C LEU A 87 6.72 6.25 -7.55
N ARG A 88 6.88 4.94 -7.79
CA ARG A 88 8.10 4.34 -8.33
C ARG A 88 8.32 4.64 -9.81
N SER A 89 7.28 4.55 -10.63
CA SER A 89 7.40 4.64 -12.09
C SER A 89 7.53 6.07 -12.59
N THR A 90 6.97 7.03 -11.85
CA THR A 90 6.74 8.38 -12.36
C THR A 90 7.23 9.46 -11.41
N ALA A 91 6.93 9.36 -10.11
CA ALA A 91 7.08 10.48 -9.19
C ALA A 91 8.43 10.54 -8.47
N GLY A 92 9.17 9.42 -8.40
CA GLY A 92 10.45 9.36 -7.70
C GLY A 92 10.92 7.94 -7.40
N VAL A 93 11.71 7.81 -6.35
CA VAL A 93 12.23 6.53 -5.87
C VAL A 93 11.50 6.18 -4.58
N ILE A 94 10.84 5.01 -4.58
CA ILE A 94 10.36 4.37 -3.36
C ILE A 94 11.14 3.10 -3.09
N ARG A 95 11.53 2.89 -1.83
CA ARG A 95 12.35 1.74 -1.41
C ARG A 95 12.09 1.38 0.06
N PRO A 96 12.33 0.14 0.48
CA PRO A 96 12.32 -0.23 1.90
C PRO A 96 13.28 0.62 2.73
N LYS A 97 12.86 0.96 3.96
CA LYS A 97 13.71 1.66 4.93
C LYS A 97 14.72 0.69 5.53
N ILE A 98 16.01 0.95 5.26
CA ILE A 98 17.13 0.15 5.77
C ILE A 98 17.10 0.10 7.30
N GLY A 99 17.40 -1.08 7.86
CA GLY A 99 17.48 -1.28 9.31
C GLY A 99 16.12 -1.41 10.00
N THR A 100 15.04 -1.61 9.23
CA THR A 100 13.74 -1.97 9.79
C THR A 100 13.55 -3.49 9.82
N PRO A 101 12.81 -4.05 10.81
CA PRO A 101 12.71 -5.49 11.03
C PRO A 101 12.23 -6.31 9.83
N ASN A 102 11.54 -5.67 8.88
CA ASN A 102 10.86 -6.34 7.77
C ASN A 102 11.38 -5.87 6.40
N THR A 103 12.64 -5.46 6.32
CA THR A 103 13.18 -4.83 5.10
C THR A 103 13.14 -5.80 3.91
N ALA A 104 13.48 -7.08 4.12
CA ALA A 104 13.56 -8.08 3.05
C ALA A 104 12.16 -8.48 2.53
N GLU A 105 11.22 -8.69 3.45
CA GLU A 105 9.83 -9.03 3.11
C GLU A 105 9.15 -7.85 2.40
N ALA A 106 9.43 -6.61 2.85
CA ALA A 106 8.95 -5.41 2.17
C ALA A 106 9.55 -5.26 0.76
N GLU A 107 10.81 -5.63 0.57
CA GLU A 107 11.45 -5.62 -0.76
C GLU A 107 10.79 -6.62 -1.70
N SER A 108 10.57 -7.86 -1.24
CA SER A 108 9.88 -8.89 -2.01
C SER A 108 8.46 -8.46 -2.38
N LEU A 109 7.69 -7.95 -1.41
CA LEU A 109 6.31 -7.52 -1.67
C LEU A 109 6.25 -6.34 -2.65
N LEU A 110 7.18 -5.38 -2.56
CA LEU A 110 7.26 -4.29 -3.53
C LEU A 110 7.60 -4.79 -4.93
N TYR A 111 8.55 -5.73 -5.06
CA TYR A 111 8.90 -6.34 -6.33
C TYR A 111 7.68 -7.02 -6.95
N ASP A 112 6.97 -7.83 -6.18
CA ASP A 112 5.75 -8.51 -6.61
C ASP A 112 4.68 -7.51 -7.06
N PHE A 113 4.46 -6.44 -6.30
CA PHE A 113 3.51 -5.40 -6.68
C PHE A 113 3.88 -4.76 -8.02
N PHE A 114 5.15 -4.39 -8.21
CA PHE A 114 5.57 -3.73 -9.43
C PHE A 114 5.52 -4.65 -10.65
N GLU A 115 5.99 -5.89 -10.50
CA GLU A 115 5.94 -6.88 -11.56
C GLU A 115 4.49 -7.22 -11.92
N ASN A 116 3.63 -7.50 -10.94
CA ASN A 116 2.25 -7.87 -11.17
C ASN A 116 1.44 -6.72 -11.79
N ILE A 117 1.53 -5.50 -11.25
CA ILE A 117 0.81 -4.35 -11.82
C ILE A 117 1.25 -4.07 -13.26
N SER A 118 2.55 -4.22 -13.57
CA SER A 118 3.04 -4.07 -14.95
C SER A 118 2.47 -5.11 -15.93
N LYS A 119 2.08 -6.28 -15.42
CA LYS A 119 1.43 -7.37 -16.17
C LYS A 119 -0.11 -7.32 -16.10
N GLY A 120 -0.67 -6.29 -15.47
CA GLY A 120 -2.11 -6.16 -15.25
C GLY A 120 -2.69 -7.14 -14.21
N ILE A 121 -1.85 -7.71 -13.36
CA ILE A 121 -2.26 -8.62 -12.28
C ILE A 121 -2.46 -7.79 -11.00
N LEU A 122 -3.66 -7.87 -10.42
CA LEU A 122 -3.98 -7.18 -9.17
C LEU A 122 -3.55 -8.00 -7.95
N PRO A 123 -3.14 -7.35 -6.86
CA PRO A 123 -2.81 -8.06 -5.61
C PRO A 123 -4.04 -8.80 -5.05
N ALA A 124 -3.79 -9.96 -4.46
CA ALA A 124 -4.80 -10.72 -3.73
C ALA A 124 -5.27 -9.98 -2.47
N GLY A 125 -6.43 -10.38 -1.92
CA GLY A 125 -6.95 -9.81 -0.68
C GLY A 125 -6.12 -10.19 0.54
N THR A 126 -6.00 -9.28 1.51
CA THR A 126 -5.27 -9.52 2.76
C THR A 126 -5.93 -10.57 3.66
N VAL A 127 -5.15 -11.53 4.15
CA VAL A 127 -5.57 -12.58 5.08
C VAL A 127 -5.99 -12.00 6.44
N LYS A 128 -6.99 -12.62 7.09
CA LYS A 128 -7.52 -12.25 8.41
C LYS A 128 -6.44 -12.23 9.51
N ASP A 129 -6.59 -11.35 10.51
CA ASP A 129 -5.75 -11.23 11.71
C ASP A 129 -4.29 -10.80 11.44
N GLN A 130 -4.04 -10.34 10.22
CA GLN A 130 -2.75 -9.91 9.74
C GLN A 130 -2.77 -8.41 9.40
N VAL A 131 -1.68 -7.71 9.73
CA VAL A 131 -1.45 -6.30 9.42
C VAL A 131 -0.19 -6.24 8.57
N THR A 132 -0.33 -5.87 7.30
CA THR A 132 0.79 -5.68 6.40
C THR A 132 1.44 -4.36 6.74
N ARG A 133 2.69 -4.42 7.20
CA ARG A 133 3.48 -3.24 7.56
C ARG A 133 4.59 -3.02 6.54
N LEU A 134 4.55 -1.91 5.81
CA LEU A 134 5.61 -1.50 4.88
C LEU A 134 6.28 -0.23 5.38
N ASP A 135 7.50 -0.36 5.92
CA ASP A 135 8.34 0.78 6.28
C ASP A 135 9.18 1.19 5.06
N LEU A 136 8.86 2.33 4.45
CA LEU A 136 9.41 2.80 3.19
C LEU A 136 10.03 4.19 3.30
N VAL A 137 10.92 4.51 2.37
CA VAL A 137 11.41 5.86 2.10
C VAL A 137 10.96 6.24 0.70
N PHE A 138 10.34 7.41 0.56
CA PHE A 138 10.01 8.01 -0.72
C PHE A 138 10.88 9.25 -0.95
N GLU A 139 11.61 9.24 -2.05
CA GLU A 139 12.49 10.31 -2.52
C GLU A 139 11.89 10.88 -3.83
N PRO A 140 11.21 12.03 -3.78
CA PRO A 140 10.63 12.66 -4.96
C PRO A 140 11.68 13.00 -6.02
N ASN A 141 11.35 12.79 -7.29
CA ASN A 141 12.16 13.31 -8.40
C ASN A 141 11.83 14.79 -8.63
N ASN A 142 12.21 15.64 -7.68
CA ASN A 142 11.99 17.08 -7.74
C ASN A 142 13.27 17.84 -7.33
N LYS A 143 13.59 18.92 -8.05
CA LYS A 143 14.78 19.75 -7.80
C LYS A 143 14.59 20.75 -6.66
N SER A 144 13.36 21.03 -6.25
CA SER A 144 13.06 22.00 -5.21
C SER A 144 13.46 21.48 -3.83
N LYS A 145 14.24 22.28 -3.08
CA LYS A 145 14.64 21.96 -1.69
C LYS A 145 13.48 21.93 -0.69
N LYS A 146 12.27 22.34 -1.10
CA LYS A 146 11.05 22.24 -0.29
C LYS A 146 10.37 20.87 -0.44
N VAL A 147 10.66 20.16 -1.52
CA VAL A 147 10.12 18.83 -1.81
C VAL A 147 11.14 17.81 -1.30
N ASN A 148 11.08 17.52 0.00
CA ASN A 148 12.02 16.65 0.68
C ASN A 148 11.60 15.17 0.64
N PRO A 149 12.56 14.23 0.75
CA PRO A 149 12.25 12.84 1.04
C PRO A 149 11.43 12.67 2.32
N ILE A 150 10.55 11.68 2.33
CA ILE A 150 9.72 11.34 3.50
C ILE A 150 9.80 9.86 3.83
N ASN A 151 9.79 9.56 5.13
CA ASN A 151 9.61 8.21 5.64
C ASN A 151 8.11 7.93 5.73
N LEU A 152 7.69 6.77 5.20
CA LEU A 152 6.30 6.32 5.18
C LEU A 152 6.22 4.94 5.84
N THR A 153 5.21 4.74 6.68
CA THR A 153 4.85 3.41 7.19
C THR A 153 3.42 3.11 6.80
N PHE A 154 3.22 2.28 5.78
CA PHE A 154 1.89 1.82 5.42
C PHE A 154 1.46 0.69 6.36
N LEU A 155 0.26 0.84 6.92
CA LEU A 155 -0.43 -0.15 7.74
C LEU A 155 -1.69 -0.54 7.00
N GLU A 156 -1.64 -1.67 6.30
CA GLU A 156 -2.83 -2.28 5.72
C GLU A 156 -3.32 -3.38 6.65
N THR A 157 -4.61 -3.33 6.99
CA THR A 157 -5.24 -4.33 7.86
C THR A 157 -6.27 -5.10 7.07
N SER A 158 -6.46 -6.39 7.38
CA SER A 158 -7.56 -7.14 6.78
C SER A 158 -8.89 -6.51 7.14
N GLY A 159 -9.78 -6.44 6.15
CA GLY A 159 -11.09 -5.84 6.36
C GLY A 159 -11.97 -6.61 7.36
N GLU A 160 -11.65 -7.87 7.63
CA GLU A 160 -12.30 -8.66 8.67
C GLU A 160 -11.96 -8.17 10.08
N ASN A 161 -10.75 -7.62 10.29
CA ASN A 161 -10.31 -7.10 11.60
C ASN A 161 -11.14 -5.89 12.04
N HIS A 162 -11.85 -5.24 11.12
CA HIS A 162 -12.75 -4.13 11.42
C HIS A 162 -14.15 -4.58 11.84
N ASN A 163 -14.51 -5.85 11.68
CA ASN A 163 -15.81 -6.32 12.15
C ASN A 163 -15.90 -6.30 13.68
N GLU A 164 -14.76 -6.39 14.38
CA GLU A 164 -14.67 -6.35 15.84
C GLU A 164 -15.26 -5.06 16.42
N ILE A 165 -15.14 -3.94 15.70
CA ILE A 165 -15.66 -2.64 16.15
C ILE A 165 -17.15 -2.44 15.90
N ARG A 166 -17.80 -3.25 15.05
CA ARG A 166 -19.23 -3.07 14.67
C ARG A 166 -20.21 -3.17 15.85
N ARG A 167 -19.84 -3.85 16.94
CA ARG A 167 -20.69 -4.04 18.13
C ARG A 167 -20.11 -3.41 19.40
N GLY A 168 -19.29 -2.37 19.25
CA GLY A 168 -18.62 -1.73 20.38
C GLY A 168 -17.41 -2.50 20.92
N GLY A 169 -16.95 -3.54 20.22
CA GLY A 169 -15.71 -4.23 20.54
C GLY A 169 -14.48 -3.36 20.26
N ASN A 170 -13.32 -3.86 20.68
CA ASN A 170 -12.03 -3.21 20.49
C ASN A 170 -11.30 -3.80 19.29
N TYR A 171 -10.34 -3.06 18.76
CA TYR A 171 -9.45 -3.60 17.75
C TYR A 171 -8.52 -4.64 18.37
N HIS A 172 -8.07 -5.60 17.56
CA HIS A 172 -6.90 -6.38 17.89
C HIS A 172 -5.73 -5.48 18.35
N SER A 173 -5.00 -5.92 19.37
CA SER A 173 -3.97 -5.13 20.07
C SER A 173 -2.89 -4.57 19.14
N SER A 174 -2.60 -5.28 18.05
CA SER A 174 -1.66 -4.82 17.01
C SER A 174 -2.10 -3.53 16.33
N ILE A 175 -3.40 -3.28 16.14
CA ILE A 175 -3.95 -2.05 15.54
C ILE A 175 -4.12 -0.98 16.61
N GLU A 176 -4.67 -1.37 17.77
CA GLU A 176 -4.94 -0.45 18.88
C GLU A 176 -3.67 0.27 19.36
N THR A 177 -2.53 -0.42 19.34
CA THR A 177 -1.24 0.18 19.72
C THR A 177 -0.86 1.36 18.82
N TYR A 178 -1.12 1.29 17.52
CA TYR A 178 -0.86 2.41 16.60
C TYR A 178 -1.87 3.55 16.79
N LEU A 179 -3.15 3.22 16.94
CA LEU A 179 -4.21 4.22 17.12
C LEU A 179 -4.04 5.00 18.43
N SER A 180 -3.55 4.35 19.48
CA SER A 180 -3.34 4.96 20.80
C SER A 180 -2.00 5.70 20.91
N ALA A 181 -1.06 5.46 19.98
CA ALA A 181 0.26 6.08 20.03
C ALA A 181 0.24 7.52 19.52
N HIS A 182 1.13 8.36 20.06
CA HIS A 182 1.30 9.76 19.63
C HIS A 182 2.17 9.84 18.37
N LEU A 183 1.60 9.41 17.24
CA LEU A 183 2.26 9.32 15.93
C LEU A 183 1.57 10.22 14.91
N PRO A 184 2.32 10.72 13.89
CA PRO A 184 1.72 11.34 12.72
C PRO A 184 0.99 10.25 11.91
N LEU A 185 -0.34 10.26 11.98
CA LEU A 185 -1.22 9.31 11.32
C LEU A 185 -1.96 9.98 10.17
N THR A 186 -2.09 9.27 9.06
CA THR A 186 -2.97 9.59 7.94
C THR A 186 -3.88 8.40 7.70
N PHE A 187 -5.17 8.64 7.52
CA PHE A 187 -6.17 7.60 7.31
C PHE A 187 -6.71 7.65 5.89
N ILE A 188 -6.60 6.53 5.18
CA ILE A 188 -7.23 6.29 3.90
C ILE A 188 -8.39 5.31 4.14
N ILE A 189 -9.60 5.83 4.16
CA ILE A 189 -10.82 5.05 4.38
C ILE A 189 -11.35 4.62 3.02
N VAL A 190 -11.45 3.32 2.79
CA VAL A 190 -11.83 2.74 1.49
C VAL A 190 -13.13 1.97 1.62
N THR A 191 -14.10 2.32 0.79
CA THR A 191 -15.32 1.53 0.57
C THR A 191 -15.55 1.38 -0.94
N SER A 192 -16.22 0.31 -1.35
CA SER A 192 -16.49 0.09 -2.77
C SER A 192 -17.82 0.72 -3.18
N TYR A 193 -17.91 1.16 -4.43
CA TYR A 193 -19.13 1.67 -5.04
C TYR A 193 -20.35 0.78 -4.77
N GLU A 194 -20.17 -0.54 -4.88
CA GLU A 194 -21.24 -1.53 -4.72
C GLU A 194 -21.61 -1.78 -3.24
N SER A 195 -20.64 -1.68 -2.32
CA SER A 195 -20.82 -2.03 -0.90
C SER A 195 -21.03 -0.83 0.03
N ALA A 196 -20.91 0.40 -0.47
CA ALA A 196 -20.91 1.62 0.36
C ALA A 196 -22.03 1.66 1.42
N HIS A 197 -23.27 1.37 1.02
CA HIS A 197 -24.43 1.33 1.93
C HIS A 197 -24.30 0.35 3.10
N LYS A 198 -23.50 -0.72 2.98
CA LYS A 198 -23.24 -1.69 4.05
C LYS A 198 -22.10 -1.24 4.99
N ASP A 199 -21.27 -0.33 4.52
CA ASP A 199 -20.07 0.13 5.19
C ASP A 199 -20.31 1.42 5.99
N ASP A 200 -21.39 2.16 5.74
CA ASP A 200 -21.68 3.45 6.37
C ASP A 200 -21.58 3.43 7.91
N ILE A 201 -22.29 2.50 8.54
CA ILE A 201 -22.26 2.34 10.01
C ILE A 201 -20.84 2.05 10.50
N LEU A 202 -20.10 1.22 9.78
CA LEU A 202 -18.75 0.80 10.17
C LEU A 202 -17.77 1.96 10.05
N ILE A 203 -17.81 2.72 8.95
CA ILE A 203 -16.96 3.90 8.75
C ILE A 203 -17.27 4.95 9.80
N ASN A 204 -18.55 5.27 10.02
CA ASN A 204 -18.93 6.22 11.05
C ASN A 204 -18.51 5.77 12.46
N THR A 205 -18.63 4.47 12.77
CA THR A 205 -18.14 3.89 14.03
C THR A 205 -16.63 4.06 14.18
N PHE A 206 -15.88 3.88 13.09
CA PHE A 206 -14.44 4.10 13.09
C PHE A 206 -14.06 5.56 13.34
N LEU A 207 -14.70 6.51 12.65
CA LEU A 207 -14.49 7.94 12.87
C LEU A 207 -14.76 8.33 14.34
N ASN A 208 -15.85 7.83 14.92
CA ASN A 208 -16.17 8.04 16.34
C ASN A 208 -15.13 7.40 17.28
N LYS A 209 -14.54 6.26 16.91
CA LYS A 209 -13.46 5.64 17.68
C LYS A 209 -12.16 6.44 17.62
N LEU A 210 -11.84 7.09 16.51
CA LEU A 210 -10.65 7.95 16.42
C LEU A 210 -10.71 9.09 17.45
N GLU A 211 -11.87 9.72 17.63
CA GLU A 211 -12.09 10.71 18.70
C GLU A 211 -11.84 10.11 20.10
N LYS A 212 -12.24 8.85 20.35
CA LYS A 212 -11.95 8.15 21.61
C LYS A 212 -10.46 7.88 21.84
N TYR A 213 -9.68 7.73 20.77
CA TYR A 213 -8.22 7.64 20.81
C TYR A 213 -7.54 9.03 20.82
N GLU A 214 -8.30 10.08 21.16
CA GLU A 214 -7.85 11.48 21.21
C GLU A 214 -7.32 12.01 19.86
N LYS A 215 -7.69 11.35 18.76
CA LYS A 215 -7.40 11.82 17.40
C LYS A 215 -8.48 12.80 16.99
N ARG A 216 -8.19 14.10 17.17
CA ARG A 216 -9.08 15.18 16.73
C ARG A 216 -9.25 15.12 15.23
N LEU A 217 -10.44 14.80 14.73
CA LEU A 217 -10.66 14.53 13.29
C LEU A 217 -10.26 15.70 12.38
N ARG A 218 -10.35 16.96 12.88
CA ARG A 218 -9.92 18.16 12.14
C ARG A 218 -8.41 18.34 12.02
N SER A 219 -7.64 17.63 12.83
CA SER A 219 -6.18 17.78 12.94
C SER A 219 -5.41 16.60 12.36
N VAL A 220 -6.12 15.58 11.86
CA VAL A 220 -5.51 14.39 11.27
C VAL A 220 -5.92 14.31 9.81
N ASN A 221 -5.01 13.87 8.95
CA ASN A 221 -5.27 13.70 7.53
C ASN A 221 -6.20 12.49 7.35
N ILE A 222 -7.43 12.73 6.87
CA ILE A 222 -8.41 11.68 6.59
C ILE A 222 -8.99 11.90 5.20
N ILE A 223 -8.99 10.84 4.39
CA ILE A 223 -9.65 10.82 3.09
C ILE A 223 -10.56 9.59 2.96
N LEU A 224 -11.79 9.82 2.49
CA LEU A 224 -12.69 8.77 2.03
C LEU A 224 -12.47 8.49 0.55
N VAL A 225 -12.26 7.23 0.20
CA VAL A 225 -12.03 6.76 -1.16
C VAL A 225 -13.15 5.79 -1.55
N ILE A 226 -13.93 6.16 -2.55
CA ILE A 226 -14.92 5.27 -3.16
C ILE A 226 -14.26 4.49 -4.30
N SER A 227 -13.92 3.23 -4.05
CA SER A 227 -13.27 2.36 -5.02
C SER A 227 -14.25 1.73 -6.01
N LYS A 228 -13.72 1.12 -7.08
CA LYS A 228 -14.50 0.49 -8.16
C LYS A 228 -15.51 1.47 -8.77
N TRP A 229 -15.11 2.73 -8.91
CA TRP A 229 -15.99 3.78 -9.41
C TRP A 229 -16.43 3.51 -10.86
N ASP A 230 -15.64 2.76 -11.63
CA ASP A 230 -16.00 2.23 -12.96
C ASP A 230 -17.34 1.49 -12.97
N LYS A 231 -17.77 0.89 -11.84
CA LYS A 231 -19.09 0.26 -11.69
C LYS A 231 -20.26 1.24 -11.73
N SER A 232 -20.00 2.55 -11.65
CA SER A 232 -21.01 3.58 -11.94
C SER A 232 -21.34 3.70 -13.44
N GLY A 233 -20.61 2.98 -14.30
CA GLY A 233 -20.64 3.16 -15.76
C GLY A 233 -19.78 4.34 -16.24
N ARG A 234 -18.98 4.94 -15.36
CA ARG A 234 -18.11 6.09 -15.65
C ARG A 234 -16.70 5.86 -15.10
N THR A 235 -15.69 6.20 -15.88
CA THR A 235 -14.27 6.16 -15.47
C THR A 235 -13.82 7.44 -14.78
N GLU A 236 -14.59 8.51 -14.92
CA GLU A 236 -14.33 9.83 -14.34
C GLU A 236 -15.58 10.39 -13.65
N VAL A 237 -15.35 11.35 -12.77
CA VAL A 237 -16.39 12.21 -12.21
C VAL A 237 -16.28 13.55 -12.91
N GLU A 238 -17.26 13.84 -13.76
CA GLU A 238 -17.33 15.08 -14.54
C GLU A 238 -17.64 16.29 -13.66
N ASP A 239 -18.37 16.07 -12.56
CA ASP A 239 -18.76 17.08 -11.59
C ASP A 239 -18.62 16.52 -10.17
N SER A 240 -17.89 17.25 -9.31
CA SER A 240 -17.76 16.96 -7.88
C SER A 240 -19.10 16.66 -7.17
N THR A 241 -20.20 17.26 -7.65
CA THR A 241 -21.54 17.02 -7.12
C THR A 241 -21.95 15.55 -7.17
N GLN A 242 -21.52 14.79 -8.18
CA GLN A 242 -21.89 13.37 -8.34
C GLN A 242 -21.31 12.49 -7.22
N LEU A 243 -20.05 12.73 -6.85
CA LEU A 243 -19.42 12.03 -5.73
C LEU A 243 -20.11 12.40 -4.41
N ASP A 244 -20.47 13.68 -4.28
CA ASP A 244 -21.13 14.21 -3.08
C ASP A 244 -22.53 13.64 -2.90
N GLU A 245 -23.30 13.54 -3.97
CA GLU A 245 -24.62 12.90 -3.99
C GLU A 245 -24.49 11.42 -3.66
N PHE A 246 -23.56 10.70 -4.28
CA PHE A 246 -23.32 9.29 -3.98
C PHE A 246 -23.01 9.07 -2.49
N VAL A 247 -22.11 9.87 -1.91
CA VAL A 247 -21.75 9.76 -0.49
C VAL A 247 -22.95 10.10 0.40
N ARG A 248 -23.74 11.13 0.06
CA ARG A 248 -24.94 11.50 0.81
C ARG A 248 -26.02 10.42 0.79
N GLU A 249 -26.23 9.79 -0.36
CA GLU A 249 -27.24 8.75 -0.55
C GLU A 249 -26.83 7.39 0.03
N ARG A 250 -25.58 6.98 -0.21
CA ARG A 250 -25.10 5.65 0.15
C ARG A 250 -24.41 5.59 1.51
N LEU A 251 -23.92 6.71 2.01
CA LEU A 251 -23.19 6.80 3.27
C LEU A 251 -23.70 7.98 4.12
N PRO A 252 -25.02 8.09 4.42
CA PRO A 252 -25.58 9.27 5.05
C PRO A 252 -24.95 9.62 6.41
N MET A 253 -24.62 8.62 7.24
CA MET A 253 -23.98 8.86 8.54
C MET A 253 -22.55 9.38 8.34
N THR A 254 -21.79 8.72 7.48
CA THR A 254 -20.42 9.12 7.13
C THR A 254 -20.42 10.49 6.49
N SER A 255 -21.32 10.78 5.54
CA SER A 255 -21.45 12.09 4.88
C SER A 255 -21.58 13.21 5.89
N THR A 256 -22.43 13.02 6.91
CA THR A 256 -22.61 14.00 7.99
C THR A 256 -21.28 14.28 8.71
N ALA A 257 -20.52 13.24 9.03
CA ALA A 257 -19.20 13.38 9.66
C ALA A 257 -18.20 14.07 8.71
N MET A 258 -18.14 13.65 7.44
CA MET A 258 -17.27 14.26 6.44
C MET A 258 -17.51 15.76 6.33
N ASP A 259 -18.77 16.18 6.24
CA ASP A 259 -19.15 17.59 6.11
C ASP A 259 -18.84 18.38 7.40
N THR A 260 -19.14 17.81 8.57
CA THR A 260 -18.92 18.43 9.90
C THR A 260 -17.45 18.75 10.17
N TYR A 261 -16.57 17.84 9.74
CA TYR A 261 -15.12 17.95 9.95
C TYR A 261 -14.37 18.42 8.71
N SER A 262 -15.08 18.68 7.60
CA SER A 262 -14.51 19.09 6.31
C SER A 262 -13.42 18.12 5.81
N LEU A 263 -13.71 16.81 5.90
CA LEU A 263 -12.78 15.74 5.51
C LEU A 263 -12.74 15.56 3.99
N ALA A 264 -11.59 15.12 3.47
CA ALA A 264 -11.40 14.93 2.05
C ALA A 264 -12.14 13.68 1.54
N LYS A 265 -12.61 13.73 0.29
CA LYS A 265 -13.24 12.58 -0.38
C LYS A 265 -12.79 12.51 -1.83
N THR A 266 -12.67 11.29 -2.35
CA THR A 266 -12.30 11.02 -3.74
C THR A 266 -12.90 9.69 -4.19
N PHE A 267 -12.80 9.43 -5.49
CA PHE A 267 -13.15 8.16 -6.10
C PHE A 267 -11.90 7.50 -6.70
N TYR A 268 -12.00 6.19 -6.93
CA TYR A 268 -10.89 5.40 -7.42
C TYR A 268 -11.36 4.34 -8.42
N THR A 269 -10.68 4.29 -9.56
CA THR A 269 -10.74 3.21 -10.53
C THR A 269 -9.32 2.83 -10.92
N VAL A 270 -9.10 1.56 -11.20
CA VAL A 270 -7.81 1.03 -11.67
C VAL A 270 -7.71 1.03 -13.19
N GLY A 271 -8.79 1.41 -13.88
CA GLY A 271 -8.94 1.29 -15.32
C GLY A 271 -9.83 0.11 -15.71
N GLU A 272 -9.57 -0.46 -16.87
CA GLU A 272 -10.43 -1.50 -17.45
C GLU A 272 -9.97 -2.89 -17.01
N LEU A 273 -10.94 -3.73 -16.64
CA LEU A 273 -10.73 -5.12 -16.26
C LEU A 273 -11.35 -6.04 -17.31
N ASN A 274 -10.63 -7.12 -17.65
CA ASN A 274 -11.23 -8.26 -18.32
C ASN A 274 -12.05 -9.05 -17.30
N GLU A 275 -13.36 -9.20 -17.55
CA GLU A 275 -14.29 -9.82 -16.59
C GLU A 275 -14.01 -11.31 -16.34
N ASP A 276 -13.49 -12.03 -17.33
CA ASP A 276 -13.23 -13.48 -17.22
C ASP A 276 -11.97 -13.78 -16.41
N THR A 277 -10.94 -12.95 -16.57
CA THR A 277 -9.61 -13.18 -15.99
C THR A 277 -9.30 -12.28 -14.80
N ASN A 278 -10.13 -11.27 -14.56
CA ASN A 278 -9.93 -10.21 -13.57
C ASN A 278 -8.56 -9.49 -13.73
N ARG A 279 -8.02 -9.48 -14.96
CA ARG A 279 -6.77 -8.78 -15.29
C ARG A 279 -7.06 -7.39 -15.82
N VAL A 280 -6.19 -6.45 -15.47
CA VAL A 280 -6.22 -5.08 -15.99
C VAL A 280 -5.80 -5.11 -17.47
N THR A 281 -6.70 -4.70 -18.35
CA THR A 281 -6.43 -4.55 -19.79
C THR A 281 -5.90 -3.17 -20.13
N LEU A 282 -6.40 -2.15 -19.41
CA LEU A 282 -5.95 -0.77 -19.53
C LEU A 282 -5.76 -0.19 -18.12
N LEU A 283 -4.51 -0.03 -17.70
CA LEU A 283 -4.17 0.51 -16.38
C LEU A 283 -4.35 2.04 -16.37
N ASN A 284 -5.18 2.53 -15.47
CA ASN A 284 -5.36 3.97 -15.22
C ASN A 284 -4.70 4.37 -13.89
N LEU A 285 -3.64 5.17 -13.97
CA LEU A 285 -2.90 5.68 -12.80
C LEU A 285 -3.29 7.10 -12.39
N ASP A 286 -4.27 7.76 -13.03
CA ASP A 286 -4.65 9.14 -12.69
C ASP A 286 -5.13 9.26 -11.24
N ARG A 287 -5.92 8.29 -10.76
CA ARG A 287 -6.40 8.28 -9.37
C ARG A 287 -5.30 7.89 -8.39
N ALA A 288 -4.41 6.98 -8.77
CA ALA A 288 -3.20 6.66 -8.00
C ALA A 288 -2.31 7.89 -7.82
N LYS A 289 -2.12 8.66 -8.90
CA LYS A 289 -1.42 9.93 -8.92
C LYS A 289 -2.01 10.93 -7.94
N LYS A 290 -3.30 11.25 -8.08
CA LYS A 290 -3.98 12.26 -7.24
C LYS A 290 -3.94 11.90 -5.76
N LEU A 291 -4.16 10.62 -5.42
CA LEU A 291 -4.11 10.17 -4.03
C LEU A 291 -2.69 10.20 -3.46
N SER A 292 -1.68 9.88 -4.27
CA SER A 292 -0.27 9.94 -3.87
C SER A 292 0.23 11.37 -3.68
N GLU A 293 -0.18 12.29 -4.56
CA GLU A 293 0.09 13.72 -4.44
C GLU A 293 -0.56 14.31 -3.19
N TRP A 294 -1.85 13.99 -2.96
CA TRP A 294 -2.55 14.40 -1.74
C TRP A 294 -1.86 13.88 -0.48
N LEU A 295 -1.45 12.60 -0.47
CA LEU A 295 -0.75 12.02 0.67
C LEU A 295 0.55 12.78 0.96
N TYR A 296 1.37 13.00 -0.08
CA TYR A 296 2.63 13.71 0.06
C TYR A 296 2.43 15.15 0.57
N GLU A 297 1.49 15.89 -0.01
CA GLU A 297 1.20 17.27 0.37
C GLU A 297 0.64 17.38 1.79
N SER A 298 -0.24 16.45 2.19
CA SER A 298 -0.81 16.38 3.54
C SER A 298 0.24 16.15 4.63
N ILE A 299 1.38 15.54 4.27
CA ILE A 299 2.50 15.26 5.18
C ILE A 299 3.52 16.39 5.14
N SER A 300 3.92 16.83 3.95
CA SER A 300 5.03 17.76 3.76
C SER A 300 4.63 19.24 3.79
N GLY A 301 3.34 19.55 3.59
CA GLY A 301 2.84 20.90 3.40
C GLY A 301 3.18 21.52 2.03
N TYR A 302 3.78 20.76 1.11
CA TYR A 302 4.13 21.21 -0.24
C TYR A 302 3.61 20.25 -1.31
N PRO A 303 3.12 20.76 -2.46
CA PRO A 303 2.81 19.92 -3.61
C PRO A 303 4.02 19.12 -4.07
N LEU A 304 3.81 17.85 -4.43
CA LEU A 304 4.87 16.94 -4.88
C LEU A 304 5.66 17.48 -6.09
N TYR A 305 4.98 18.18 -6.99
CA TYR A 305 5.56 18.79 -8.19
C TYR A 305 5.82 20.29 -8.03
N TYR A 306 6.00 20.78 -6.81
CA TYR A 306 6.28 22.18 -6.56
C TYR A 306 7.60 22.61 -7.24
N GLU A 307 7.51 23.52 -8.22
CA GLU A 307 8.66 24.00 -9.00
C GLU A 307 9.40 25.19 -8.39
N GLY A 308 8.89 25.74 -7.28
CA GLY A 308 9.34 27.03 -6.76
C GLY A 308 8.64 28.21 -7.41
N THR A 309 8.61 29.32 -6.69
CA THR A 309 8.23 30.63 -7.22
C THR A 309 9.23 31.10 -8.28
N PHE A 310 8.86 32.10 -9.07
CA PHE A 310 9.75 32.71 -10.07
C PHE A 310 11.14 33.07 -9.50
N TRP A 311 11.18 33.67 -8.32
CA TRP A 311 12.42 34.05 -7.63
C TRP A 311 13.25 32.84 -7.17
N GLU A 312 12.58 31.80 -6.67
CA GLU A 312 13.25 30.55 -6.28
C GLU A 312 13.85 29.85 -7.50
N ARG A 313 13.13 29.82 -8.64
CA ARG A 313 13.62 29.26 -9.91
C ARG A 313 14.85 30.00 -10.43
N ILE A 314 14.87 31.33 -10.36
CA ILE A 314 16.06 32.13 -10.71
C ILE A 314 17.24 31.79 -9.79
N LYS A 315 17.00 31.64 -8.47
CA LYS A 315 18.07 31.26 -7.54
C LYS A 315 18.60 29.85 -7.83
N PHE A 316 17.74 28.92 -8.21
CA PHE A 316 18.11 27.55 -8.59
C PHE A 316 18.97 27.50 -9.86
N SER A 317 18.73 28.38 -10.85
CA SER A 317 19.55 28.42 -12.07
C SER A 317 20.98 28.92 -11.84
N PHE A 318 21.23 29.65 -10.75
CA PHE A 318 22.58 30.13 -10.39
C PHE A 318 23.34 29.22 -9.42
N THR A 319 22.74 28.10 -8.97
CA THR A 319 23.36 27.17 -8.01
C THR A 319 23.52 25.74 -8.54
N ASN A 320 23.30 25.51 -9.84
CA ASN A 320 23.71 24.29 -10.56
C ASN A 320 25.07 24.50 -11.22
#